data_AF-A0A0N8PPD6-F1
#
_entry.id   AF-A0A0N8PPD6-F1
#
_cell.length_a   1.000
_cell.length_b   1.000
_cell.length_c   1.000
_cell.angle_alpha   90.00
_cell.angle_beta   90.00
_cell.angle_gamma   90.00
#
_symmetry.space_group_name_H-M   'P 1'
#
loop_
_entity.id
_entity.type
_entity.pdbx_description
1 polymer ?
#
loop_
_entity_poly.entity_id
_entity_poly.type
_entity_poly.pdbx_seq_one_letter_code
_entity_poly.pdbx_strand_id
1 'polypeptide(L)'
;PDQAFDLLRGMVDAPDPAVRANVALLLGDLGAAAAYPALRALAKDRSSSVRQAAEHALSRIVYRPPYKLRVRTLGAFTIWRGDTEVRDRDWRSSKARQLFQLLLTERGRMLPRDRVLEALWPEMEADAAANNMRVTINRLSKALEPERPEGAPPAYILQQGETFGFN
;
A
#
# COMPACT_ATOMS: atom_id res chain seq x y z
N PRO A 1 0.54 24.85 3.29
CA PRO A 1 -0.08 23.51 3.19
C PRO A 1 0.03 22.72 4.50
N ASP A 2 1.24 22.64 5.06
CA ASP A 2 1.54 21.77 6.21
C ASP A 2 0.83 22.19 7.51
N GLN A 3 0.76 23.50 7.80
CA GLN A 3 0.06 24.02 8.98
C GLN A 3 -1.45 23.72 8.98
N ALA A 4 -2.09 23.78 7.80
CA ALA A 4 -3.51 23.47 7.67
C ALA A 4 -3.77 21.96 7.87
N PHE A 5 -2.88 21.11 7.35
CA PHE A 5 -2.94 19.67 7.57
C PHE A 5 -2.78 19.32 9.05
N ASP A 6 -1.80 19.90 9.73
CA ASP A 6 -1.56 19.63 11.16
C ASP A 6 -2.70 20.10 12.05
N LEU A 7 -3.31 21.25 11.74
CA LEU A 7 -4.50 21.73 12.44
C LEU A 7 -5.67 20.75 12.29
N LEU A 8 -5.97 20.31 11.07
CA LEU A 8 -7.03 19.34 10.81
C LEU A 8 -6.76 17.99 11.47
N ARG A 9 -5.50 17.54 11.46
CA ARG A 9 -5.07 16.32 12.16
C ARG A 9 -5.33 16.41 13.66
N GLY A 10 -5.16 17.58 14.27
CA GLY A 10 -5.48 17.83 15.68
C GLY A 10 -6.98 17.80 16.01
N MET A 11 -7.86 17.88 15.00
CA MET A 11 -9.32 17.91 15.17
C MET A 11 -10.01 16.57 14.88
N VAL A 12 -9.23 15.51 14.63
CA VAL A 12 -9.74 14.15 14.36
C VAL A 12 -10.55 13.60 15.54
N ASP A 13 -10.25 14.01 16.77
CA ASP A 13 -10.96 13.59 17.99
C ASP A 13 -11.94 14.65 18.50
N ALA A 14 -12.35 15.60 17.66
CA ALA A 14 -13.29 16.65 18.06
C ALA A 14 -14.60 16.04 18.62
N PRO A 15 -15.19 16.60 19.70
CA PRO A 15 -16.41 16.05 20.31
C PRO A 15 -17.58 15.98 19.33
N ASP A 16 -17.73 17.03 18.51
CA ASP A 16 -18.80 17.15 17.53
C ASP A 16 -18.54 16.25 16.30
N PRO A 17 -19.42 15.27 15.99
CA PRO A 17 -19.30 14.45 14.80
C PRO A 17 -19.34 15.24 13.48
N ALA A 18 -20.01 16.40 13.43
CA ALA A 18 -20.02 17.25 12.24
C ALA A 18 -18.62 17.81 11.96
N VAL A 19 -17.89 18.21 13.01
CA VAL A 19 -16.51 18.67 12.90
C VAL A 19 -15.60 17.56 12.39
N ARG A 20 -15.70 16.34 12.95
CA ARG A 20 -14.89 15.19 12.50
C ARG A 20 -15.18 14.81 11.05
N ALA A 21 -16.44 14.87 10.62
CA ALA A 21 -16.81 14.62 9.23
C ALA A 21 -16.22 15.67 8.28
N ASN A 22 -16.27 16.96 8.66
CA ASN A 22 -15.64 18.03 7.89
C ASN A 22 -14.11 17.88 7.83
N VAL A 23 -13.48 17.48 8.93
CA VAL A 23 -12.05 17.15 8.97
C VAL A 23 -11.72 16.04 7.97
N ALA A 24 -12.52 14.97 7.92
CA ALA A 24 -12.31 13.89 6.95
C ALA A 24 -12.38 14.39 5.49
N LEU A 25 -13.40 15.19 5.16
CA LEU A 25 -13.55 15.76 3.81
C LEU A 25 -12.38 16.67 3.44
N LEU A 26 -11.99 17.58 4.33
CA LEU A 26 -10.89 18.51 4.09
C LEU A 26 -9.54 17.81 3.95
N LEU A 27 -9.27 16.78 4.76
CA LEU A 27 -8.09 15.93 4.61
C LEU A 27 -8.09 15.20 3.25
N GLY A 28 -9.26 14.77 2.78
CA GLY A 28 -9.49 14.25 1.44
C GLY A 28 -9.15 15.24 0.33
N ASP A 29 -9.68 16.45 0.42
CA ASP A 29 -9.52 17.51 -0.57
C ASP A 29 -8.08 18.06 -0.65
N LEU A 30 -7.34 18.04 0.48
CA LEU A 30 -5.90 18.32 0.48
C LEU A 30 -5.11 17.29 -0.34
N GLY A 31 -5.67 16.10 -0.59
CA GLY A 31 -5.06 15.06 -1.43
C GLY A 31 -3.76 14.48 -0.87
N ALA A 32 -3.40 14.82 0.38
CA ALA A 32 -2.13 14.43 0.97
C ALA A 32 -2.20 12.97 1.40
N ALA A 33 -1.30 12.13 0.87
CA ALA A 33 -1.19 10.73 1.30
C ALA A 33 -0.89 10.60 2.81
N ALA A 34 -0.29 11.63 3.43
CA ALA A 34 -0.12 11.69 4.89
C ALA A 34 -1.46 11.58 5.67
N ALA A 35 -2.61 11.83 5.02
CA ALA A 35 -3.94 11.71 5.62
C ALA A 35 -4.41 10.26 5.86
N TYR A 36 -3.82 9.25 5.20
CA TYR A 36 -4.32 7.87 5.25
C TYR A 36 -4.53 7.34 6.68
N PRO A 37 -3.59 7.49 7.64
CA PRO A 37 -3.80 7.00 9.01
C PRO A 37 -4.99 7.67 9.70
N ALA A 38 -5.12 9.00 9.58
CA ALA A 38 -6.21 9.76 10.19
C ALA A 38 -7.57 9.38 9.59
N LEU A 39 -7.66 9.28 8.27
CA LEU A 39 -8.89 8.89 7.58
C LEU A 39 -9.27 7.43 7.88
N ARG A 40 -8.30 6.52 8.00
CA ARG A 40 -8.56 5.13 8.43
C ARG A 40 -9.08 5.04 9.86
N ALA A 41 -8.63 5.92 10.76
CA ALA A 41 -9.19 6.02 12.10
C ALA A 41 -10.64 6.52 12.05
N LEU A 42 -10.92 7.59 11.31
CA LEU A 42 -12.28 8.15 11.13
C LEU A 42 -13.25 7.19 10.42
N ALA A 43 -12.76 6.31 9.54
CA ALA A 43 -13.58 5.26 8.91
C ALA A 43 -14.10 4.23 9.93
N LYS A 44 -13.56 4.20 11.15
CA LYS A 44 -14.02 3.36 12.27
C LYS A 44 -14.79 4.16 13.33
N ASP A 45 -15.13 5.43 13.04
CA ASP A 45 -15.85 6.30 13.98
C ASP A 45 -17.23 5.74 14.34
N ARG A 46 -17.74 6.11 15.51
CA ARG A 46 -19.08 5.70 15.98
C ARG A 46 -20.21 6.31 15.13
N SER A 47 -20.02 7.52 14.63
CA SER A 47 -20.98 8.21 13.78
C SER A 47 -20.94 7.68 12.34
N SER A 48 -22.12 7.35 11.77
CA SER A 48 -22.22 6.93 10.37
C SER A 48 -21.86 8.03 9.39
N SER A 49 -22.09 9.31 9.72
CA SER A 49 -21.73 10.43 8.85
C SER A 49 -20.21 10.60 8.73
N VAL A 50 -19.49 10.45 9.84
CA VAL A 50 -18.02 10.52 9.88
C VAL A 50 -17.40 9.37 9.10
N ARG A 51 -17.91 8.15 9.27
CA ARG A 51 -17.44 6.99 8.50
C ARG A 51 -17.60 7.19 7.00
N GLN A 52 -18.79 7.62 6.55
CA GLN A 52 -19.05 7.90 5.13
C GLN A 52 -18.14 8.99 4.57
N ALA A 53 -17.93 10.08 5.32
CA ALA A 53 -17.01 11.14 4.91
C ALA A 53 -15.56 10.65 4.77
N ALA A 54 -15.10 9.81 5.71
CA ALA A 54 -13.77 9.22 5.68
C ALA A 54 -13.59 8.22 4.53
N GLU A 55 -14.58 7.36 4.27
CA GLU A 55 -14.57 6.43 3.12
C GLU A 55 -14.56 7.18 1.79
N HIS A 56 -15.37 8.24 1.66
CA HIS A 56 -15.37 9.11 0.50
C HIS A 56 -13.98 9.75 0.28
N ALA A 57 -13.38 10.33 1.33
CA ALA A 57 -12.05 10.91 1.25
C ALA A 57 -10.98 9.87 0.86
N LEU A 58 -11.01 8.67 1.45
CA LEU A 58 -10.08 7.58 1.13
C LEU A 58 -10.17 7.13 -0.34
N SER A 59 -11.37 7.14 -0.93
CA SER A 59 -11.56 6.80 -2.34
C SER A 59 -10.93 7.79 -3.33
N ARG A 60 -10.65 9.03 -2.89
CA ARG A 60 -10.15 10.12 -3.73
C ARG A 60 -8.65 10.34 -3.60
N ILE A 61 -8.05 9.95 -2.49
CA ILE A 61 -6.61 10.09 -2.26
C ILE A 61 -5.86 8.94 -2.94
N VAL A 62 -4.76 9.29 -3.62
CA VAL A 62 -3.84 8.33 -4.24
C VAL A 62 -2.43 8.59 -3.73
N TYR A 63 -1.85 7.60 -3.05
CA TYR A 63 -0.42 7.64 -2.73
C TYR A 63 0.42 7.44 -4.00
N ARG A 64 1.41 8.32 -4.18
CA ARG A 64 2.44 8.17 -5.21
C ARG A 64 3.81 8.25 -4.56
N PRO A 65 4.64 7.20 -4.65
CA PRO A 65 6.03 7.27 -4.19
C PRO A 65 6.78 8.43 -4.86
N PRO A 66 7.65 9.16 -4.13
CA PRO A 66 8.40 10.30 -4.68
C PRO A 66 9.56 9.88 -5.60
N TYR A 67 9.68 8.59 -5.93
CA TYR A 67 10.69 8.02 -6.80
C TYR A 67 10.06 7.03 -7.78
N LYS A 68 10.79 6.71 -8.86
CA LYS A 68 10.50 5.60 -9.77
C LYS A 68 11.39 4.40 -9.44
N LEU A 69 10.90 3.20 -9.74
CA LEU A 69 11.73 1.99 -9.71
C LEU A 69 12.56 1.89 -10.98
N ARG A 70 13.86 1.62 -10.84
CA ARG A 70 14.70 1.10 -11.92
C ARG A 70 15.03 -0.35 -11.60
N VAL A 71 14.90 -1.23 -12.58
CA VAL A 71 15.22 -2.65 -12.42
C VAL A 71 16.21 -3.06 -13.50
N ARG A 72 17.29 -3.72 -13.09
CA ARG A 72 18.23 -4.38 -13.98
C ARG A 72 18.01 -5.89 -13.87
N THR A 73 17.66 -6.51 -14.99
CA THR A 73 17.36 -7.94 -15.09
C THR A 73 18.47 -8.74 -15.76
N LEU A 74 19.25 -8.11 -16.65
CA LEU A 74 20.38 -8.73 -17.33
C LEU A 74 21.65 -8.63 -16.47
N GLY A 75 22.26 -9.77 -16.18
CA GLY A 75 23.33 -9.90 -15.19
C GLY A 75 22.76 -9.98 -13.78
N ALA A 76 23.45 -9.35 -12.81
CA ALA A 76 22.93 -9.31 -11.44
C ALA A 76 21.57 -8.60 -11.37
N PHE A 77 20.57 -9.27 -10.77
CA PHE A 77 19.25 -8.71 -10.55
C PHE A 77 19.31 -7.63 -9.47
N THR A 78 19.16 -6.37 -9.87
CA THR A 78 19.27 -5.19 -8.98
C THR A 78 18.09 -4.25 -9.16
N ILE A 79 17.64 -3.63 -8.07
CA ILE A 79 16.53 -2.67 -8.05
C ILE A 79 17.00 -1.38 -7.37
N TRP A 80 16.56 -0.25 -7.89
CA TRP A 80 16.72 1.06 -7.26
C TRP A 80 15.37 1.74 -7.05
N ARG A 81 15.19 2.35 -5.88
CA ARG A 81 14.18 3.36 -5.57
C ARG A 81 14.83 4.73 -5.80
N GLY A 82 14.60 5.33 -6.97
CA GLY A 82 15.35 6.52 -7.39
C GLY A 82 16.85 6.19 -7.51
N ASP A 83 17.65 6.80 -6.64
CA ASP A 83 19.10 6.59 -6.57
C ASP A 83 19.52 5.60 -5.48
N THR A 84 18.58 5.14 -4.64
CA THR A 84 18.87 4.21 -3.55
C THR A 84 18.61 2.77 -3.98
N GLU A 85 19.65 1.94 -3.99
CA GLU A 85 19.53 0.51 -4.24
C GLU A 85 18.69 -0.19 -3.15
N VAL A 86 17.80 -1.11 -3.56
CA VAL A 86 17.07 -2.01 -2.66
C VAL A 86 17.96 -3.22 -2.36
N ARG A 87 18.58 -3.23 -1.18
CA ARG A 87 19.53 -4.28 -0.79
C ARG A 87 18.81 -5.50 -0.20
N ASP A 88 19.51 -6.62 -0.06
CA ASP A 88 18.94 -7.87 0.49
C ASP A 88 18.26 -7.70 1.86
N ARG A 89 18.83 -6.86 2.73
CA ARG A 89 18.25 -6.52 4.05
C ARG A 89 16.90 -5.80 3.96
N ASP A 90 16.63 -5.08 2.87
CA ASP A 90 15.40 -4.29 2.71
C ASP A 90 14.20 -5.20 2.42
N TRP A 91 14.44 -6.32 1.72
CA TRP A 91 13.41 -7.32 1.40
C TRP A 91 12.89 -8.06 2.63
N ARG A 92 13.79 -8.35 3.59
CA ARG A 92 13.51 -9.13 4.81
C ARG A 92 12.92 -10.52 4.56
N SER A 93 12.88 -10.97 3.31
CA SER A 93 12.35 -12.26 2.86
C SER A 93 12.78 -12.52 1.41
N SER A 94 13.37 -13.69 1.16
CA SER A 94 13.66 -14.17 -0.19
C SER A 94 12.39 -14.32 -1.03
N LYS A 95 11.27 -14.77 -0.42
CA LYS A 95 9.97 -14.90 -1.09
C LYS A 95 9.41 -13.56 -1.56
N ALA A 96 9.69 -12.45 -0.86
CA ALA A 96 9.27 -11.12 -1.31
C ALA A 96 10.01 -10.70 -2.59
N ARG A 97 11.31 -11.00 -2.66
CA ARG A 97 12.12 -10.78 -3.86
C ARG A 97 11.67 -11.68 -5.02
N GLN A 98 11.39 -12.96 -4.74
CA GLN A 98 10.87 -13.91 -5.74
C GLN A 98 9.49 -13.49 -6.26
N LEU A 99 8.58 -13.04 -5.39
CA LEU A 99 7.28 -12.51 -5.79
C LEU A 99 7.45 -11.32 -6.73
N PHE A 100 8.36 -10.39 -6.42
CA PHE A 100 8.64 -9.26 -7.29
C PHE A 100 9.15 -9.71 -8.67
N GLN A 101 10.07 -10.67 -8.70
CA GLN A 101 10.59 -11.23 -9.94
C GLN A 101 9.49 -11.87 -10.77
N LEU A 102 8.60 -12.65 -10.15
CA LEU A 102 7.45 -13.26 -10.82
C LEU A 102 6.53 -12.20 -11.44
N LEU A 103 6.13 -11.19 -10.66
CA LEU A 103 5.25 -10.12 -11.15
C LEU A 103 5.92 -9.26 -12.24
N LEU A 104 7.24 -9.11 -12.20
CA LEU A 104 8.01 -8.41 -13.24
C LEU A 104 8.10 -9.23 -14.53
N THR A 105 8.27 -10.55 -14.42
CA THR A 105 8.27 -11.46 -15.59
C THR A 105 6.92 -11.44 -16.30
N GLU A 106 5.83 -11.34 -15.53
CA GLU A 106 4.46 -11.26 -16.04
C GLU A 106 3.95 -9.82 -16.15
N ARG A 107 4.85 -8.85 -16.35
CA ARG A 107 4.49 -7.43 -16.40
C ARG A 107 3.39 -7.16 -17.42
N GLY A 108 2.40 -6.37 -17.02
CA GLY A 108 1.22 -6.06 -17.83
C GLY A 108 0.08 -7.08 -17.72
N ARG A 109 0.25 -8.14 -16.91
CA ARG A 109 -0.79 -9.13 -16.61
C ARG A 109 -1.15 -9.11 -15.14
N MET A 110 -2.40 -9.47 -14.86
CA MET A 110 -2.91 -9.72 -13.51
C MET A 110 -2.87 -11.23 -13.26
N LEU A 111 -2.03 -11.66 -12.32
CA LEU A 111 -1.83 -13.06 -11.96
C LEU A 111 -2.87 -13.52 -10.95
N PRO A 112 -3.59 -14.63 -11.20
CA PRO A 112 -4.46 -15.23 -10.20
C PRO A 112 -3.68 -15.65 -8.95
N ARG A 113 -4.33 -15.54 -7.79
CA ARG A 113 -3.79 -15.92 -6.48
C ARG A 113 -3.20 -17.32 -6.50
N ASP A 114 -3.91 -18.31 -7.02
CA ASP A 114 -3.47 -19.70 -7.04
C ASP A 114 -2.18 -19.90 -7.82
N ARG A 115 -1.96 -19.15 -8.92
CA ARG A 115 -0.71 -19.18 -9.67
C ARG A 115 0.46 -18.61 -8.88
N VAL A 116 0.23 -17.56 -8.10
CA VAL A 116 1.26 -17.01 -7.22
C VAL A 116 1.59 -18.00 -6.10
N LEU A 117 0.58 -18.67 -5.53
CA LEU A 117 0.77 -19.70 -4.51
C LEU A 117 1.54 -20.90 -5.06
N GLU A 118 1.14 -21.45 -6.21
CA GLU A 118 1.80 -22.55 -6.91
C GLU A 118 3.27 -22.22 -7.21
N ALA A 119 3.55 -21.00 -7.69
CA ALA A 119 4.91 -20.59 -8.04
C ALA A 119 5.83 -20.39 -6.81
N LEU A 120 5.29 -19.91 -5.68
CA LEU A 120 6.10 -19.55 -4.52
C LEU A 120 6.09 -20.61 -3.41
N TRP A 121 5.04 -21.40 -3.27
CA TRP A 121 4.87 -22.39 -2.21
C TRP A 121 4.16 -23.66 -2.73
N PRO A 122 4.72 -24.35 -3.75
CA PRO A 122 4.07 -25.50 -4.38
C PRO A 122 3.79 -26.67 -3.42
N GLU A 123 4.58 -26.79 -2.36
CA GLU A 123 4.51 -27.91 -1.41
C GLU A 123 3.76 -27.57 -0.12
N MET A 124 3.13 -26.39 -0.05
CA MET A 124 2.42 -25.96 1.17
C MET A 124 0.92 -26.14 1.05
N GLU A 125 0.31 -26.50 2.17
CA GLU A 125 -1.15 -26.47 2.33
C GLU A 125 -1.72 -25.06 2.07
N ALA A 126 -2.90 -25.01 1.46
CA ALA A 126 -3.49 -23.79 0.91
C ALA A 126 -3.60 -22.65 1.94
N ASP A 127 -4.06 -22.95 3.17
CA ASP A 127 -4.22 -21.95 4.23
C ASP A 127 -2.89 -21.38 4.72
N ALA A 128 -1.86 -22.23 4.82
CA ALA A 128 -0.52 -21.80 5.21
C ALA A 128 0.12 -20.94 4.10
N ALA A 129 -0.04 -21.35 2.84
CA ALA A 129 0.43 -20.62 1.67
C ALA A 129 -0.26 -19.24 1.56
N ALA A 130 -1.57 -19.17 1.80
CA ALA A 130 -2.36 -17.94 1.83
C ALA A 130 -1.84 -16.93 2.86
N ASN A 131 -1.59 -17.40 4.09
CA ASN A 131 -1.03 -16.57 5.16
C ASN A 131 0.37 -16.05 4.80
N ASN A 132 1.22 -16.93 4.25
CA ASN A 132 2.56 -16.56 3.78
C ASN A 132 2.53 -15.55 2.64
N MET A 133 1.58 -15.68 1.71
CA MET A 133 1.39 -14.74 0.61
C MET A 133 1.05 -13.34 1.13
N ARG A 134 0.10 -13.23 2.07
CA ARG A 134 -0.27 -11.93 2.68
C ARG A 134 0.92 -11.25 3.33
N VAL A 135 1.74 -12.00 4.08
CA VAL A 135 2.96 -11.48 4.71
C VAL A 135 3.99 -11.07 3.66
N THR A 136 4.13 -11.87 2.60
CA THR A 136 5.10 -11.65 1.51
C THR A 136 4.78 -10.40 0.72
N ILE A 137 3.51 -10.15 0.38
CA ILE A 137 3.04 -8.92 -0.28
C ILE A 137 3.34 -7.70 0.60
N ASN A 138 3.11 -7.80 1.91
CA ASN A 138 3.42 -6.72 2.84
C ASN A 138 4.93 -6.42 2.88
N ARG A 139 5.78 -7.46 2.93
CA ARG A 139 7.24 -7.32 2.91
C ARG A 139 7.72 -6.74 1.58
N LEU A 140 7.21 -7.23 0.46
CA LEU A 140 7.45 -6.70 -0.87
C LEU A 140 7.10 -5.21 -0.95
N SER A 141 5.90 -4.83 -0.52
CA SER A 141 5.44 -3.44 -0.53
C SER A 141 6.33 -2.56 0.35
N LYS A 142 6.75 -3.02 1.53
CA LYS A 142 7.69 -2.27 2.39
C LYS A 142 9.09 -2.14 1.81
N ALA A 143 9.54 -3.15 1.06
CA ALA A 143 10.83 -3.11 0.39
C ALA A 143 10.83 -2.12 -0.78
N LEU A 144 9.73 -1.98 -1.50
CA LEU A 144 9.64 -1.04 -2.63
C LEU A 144 9.21 0.37 -2.19
N GLU A 145 8.38 0.46 -1.15
CA GLU A 145 7.71 1.68 -0.71
C GLU A 145 7.83 1.88 0.82
N PRO A 146 9.06 2.03 1.37
CA PRO A 146 9.29 2.11 2.82
C PRO A 146 8.60 3.30 3.51
N GLU A 147 8.40 4.40 2.78
CA GLU A 147 7.75 5.63 3.28
C GLU A 147 6.25 5.67 2.98
N ARG A 148 5.67 4.56 2.49
CA ARG A 148 4.23 4.51 2.21
C ARG A 148 3.44 4.69 3.51
N PRO A 149 2.50 5.65 3.56
CA PRO A 149 1.63 5.82 4.72
C PRO A 149 0.87 4.53 5.08
N GLU A 150 0.64 4.34 6.36
CA GLU A 150 -0.12 3.18 6.83
C GLU A 150 -1.53 3.17 6.24
N GLY A 151 -1.97 2.01 5.75
CA GLY A 151 -3.30 1.84 5.16
C GLY A 151 -3.45 2.38 3.72
N ALA A 152 -2.44 3.08 3.19
CA ALA A 152 -2.37 3.44 1.78
C ALA A 152 -2.15 2.18 0.92
N PRO A 153 -2.84 2.03 -0.23
CA PRO A 153 -2.54 0.93 -1.16
C PRO A 153 -1.13 1.08 -1.73
N PRO A 154 -0.41 -0.04 -1.98
CA PRO A 154 0.87 0.01 -2.69
C PRO A 154 0.69 0.55 -4.10
N ALA A 155 1.65 1.37 -4.56
CA ALA A 155 1.60 1.98 -5.88
C ALA A 155 2.19 1.11 -6.99
N TYR A 156 3.16 0.25 -6.65
CA TYR A 156 3.84 -0.61 -7.63
C TYR A 156 3.22 -2.00 -7.77
N ILE A 157 2.47 -2.43 -6.77
CA ILE A 157 1.80 -3.73 -6.77
C ILE A 157 0.30 -3.50 -6.92
N LEU A 158 -0.27 -3.97 -8.02
CA LEU A 158 -1.71 -3.93 -8.26
C LEU A 158 -2.35 -5.13 -7.59
N GLN A 159 -3.43 -4.90 -6.85
CA GLN A 159 -4.28 -5.95 -6.30
C GLN A 159 -5.72 -5.68 -6.69
N GLN A 160 -6.34 -6.61 -7.41
CA GLN A 160 -7.74 -6.52 -7.83
C GLN A 160 -8.42 -7.85 -7.54
N GLY A 161 -9.28 -7.89 -6.51
CA GLY A 161 -9.85 -9.13 -6.00
C GLY A 161 -8.74 -10.11 -5.60
N GLU A 162 -8.74 -11.28 -6.26
CA GLU A 162 -7.73 -12.34 -6.08
C GLU A 162 -6.66 -12.33 -7.16
N THR A 163 -6.39 -11.20 -7.80
CA THR A 163 -5.34 -11.07 -8.81
C THR A 163 -4.29 -10.02 -8.45
N PHE A 164 -3.05 -10.24 -8.88
CA PHE A 164 -1.87 -9.44 -8.52
C PHE A 164 -1.06 -9.07 -9.76
N GLY A 165 -0.61 -7.82 -9.85
CA GLY A 165 0.17 -7.34 -10.99
C GLY A 165 1.25 -6.35 -10.59
N PHE A 166 2.15 -6.07 -11.54
CA PHE A 166 3.11 -4.98 -11.43
C PHE A 166 2.68 -3.79 -12.30
N ASN A 167 2.69 -2.60 -11.72
CA ASN A 167 2.33 -1.32 -12.36
C ASN A 167 3.55 -0.66 -13.04
#